data_AF-A0A847FKR5-F1
#
_entry.id   AF-A0A847FKR5-F1
#
_cell.length_a   1.000
_cell.length_b   1.000
_cell.length_c   1.000
_cell.angle_alpha   90.00
_cell.angle_beta   90.00
_cell.angle_gamma   90.00
#
_symmetry.space_group_name_H-M   'P 1'
#
loop_
_entity.id
_entity.type
_entity.pdbx_description
1 polymer ?
#
loop_
_entity_poly.entity_id
_entity_poly.type
_entity_poly.pdbx_seq_one_letter_code
_entity_poly.pdbx_strand_id
1 'polypeptide(L)'
;MISTVTTTTVTTVTTATVAVIAGLSLLAIILLLGLLISKEVVSAGETPRLQALSRALNVAIIPLLLGFVLIAAVKVIEVLH
;
A
#
# COMPACT_ATOMS: atom_id res chain seq x y z
N MET A 1 27.62 -25.69 -15.68
CA MET A 1 27.62 -24.80 -14.50
C MET A 1 26.95 -23.44 -14.75
N ILE A 2 26.89 -22.91 -15.99
CA ILE A 2 26.23 -21.62 -16.28
C ILE A 2 24.73 -21.57 -15.93
N SER A 3 23.96 -22.62 -16.21
CA SER A 3 22.54 -22.68 -15.84
C SER A 3 22.30 -22.68 -14.34
N THR A 4 23.23 -23.23 -13.54
CA THR A 4 23.08 -23.24 -12.08
C THR A 4 23.24 -21.83 -11.51
N VAL A 5 24.21 -21.06 -12.02
CA VAL A 5 24.42 -19.67 -11.62
C VAL A 5 23.26 -18.78 -12.06
N THR A 6 22.79 -18.93 -13.29
CA THR A 6 21.62 -18.16 -13.76
C THR A 6 20.36 -18.50 -12.96
N THR A 7 20.14 -19.78 -12.64
CA THR A 7 18.97 -20.21 -11.86
C THR A 7 19.06 -19.71 -10.42
N THR A 8 20.23 -19.78 -9.78
CA THR A 8 20.40 -19.27 -8.42
C THR A 8 20.32 -17.75 -8.37
N THR A 9 20.88 -17.01 -9.34
CA THR A 9 20.75 -15.55 -9.41
C THR A 9 19.32 -15.11 -9.67
N VAL A 10 18.59 -15.79 -10.55
CA VAL A 10 17.16 -15.49 -10.76
C VAL A 10 16.36 -15.77 -9.50
N THR A 11 16.62 -16.90 -8.83
CA THR A 11 15.89 -17.28 -7.61
C THR A 11 16.18 -16.32 -6.45
N THR A 12 17.43 -15.86 -6.28
CA THR A 12 17.79 -14.88 -5.22
C THR A 12 17.20 -13.50 -5.49
N VAL A 13 17.17 -13.05 -6.75
CA VAL A 13 16.51 -11.78 -7.12
C VAL A 13 15.00 -11.86 -6.92
N THR A 14 14.35 -12.96 -7.32
CA THR A 14 12.91 -13.14 -7.12
C THR A 14 12.54 -13.22 -5.64
N THR A 15 13.31 -13.94 -4.82
CA THR A 15 13.04 -14.01 -3.36
C THR A 15 13.25 -12.68 -2.66
N ALA A 16 14.30 -11.92 -3.01
CA ALA A 16 14.56 -10.59 -2.45
C ALA A 16 13.46 -9.59 -2.83
N THR A 17 12.99 -9.59 -4.08
CA THR A 17 11.93 -8.69 -4.54
C THR A 17 10.59 -8.99 -3.87
N VAL A 18 10.21 -10.27 -3.74
CA VAL A 18 8.96 -10.67 -3.05
C VAL A 18 8.99 -10.26 -1.56
N ALA A 19 10.11 -10.43 -0.87
CA ALA A 19 10.24 -10.03 0.53
C ALA A 19 10.07 -8.51 0.72
N VAL A 20 10.65 -7.71 -0.17
CA VAL A 20 10.51 -6.24 -0.15
C VAL A 20 9.07 -5.81 -0.44
N ILE A 21 8.42 -6.42 -1.43
CA ILE A 21 7.04 -6.10 -1.82
C ILE A 21 6.05 -6.46 -0.70
N ALA A 22 6.25 -7.60 -0.03
CA ALA A 22 5.41 -8.00 1.10
C ALA A 22 5.48 -6.98 2.25
N GLY A 23 6.68 -6.54 2.63
CA GLY A 23 6.86 -5.50 3.65
C GLY A 23 6.25 -4.14 3.25
N LEU A 24 6.37 -3.77 1.97
CA LEU A 24 5.81 -2.52 1.45
C LEU A 24 4.28 -2.51 1.47
N SER A 25 3.63 -3.66 1.23
CA SER A 25 2.17 -3.77 1.28
C SER A 25 1.62 -3.53 2.69
N LEU A 26 2.28 -4.07 3.72
CA LEU A 26 1.91 -3.84 5.12
C LEU A 26 2.06 -2.35 5.51
N LEU A 27 3.18 -1.74 5.12
CA LEU A 27 3.41 -0.32 5.36
C LEU A 27 2.36 0.55 4.65
N ALA A 28 1.99 0.21 3.42
CA ALA A 28 0.94 0.92 2.69
C ALA A 28 -0.42 0.83 3.41
N ILE A 29 -0.78 -0.34 3.94
CA ILE A 29 -2.02 -0.52 4.73
C ILE A 29 -2.00 0.34 6.00
N ILE A 30 -0.90 0.30 6.77
CA ILE A 30 -0.76 1.08 8.00
C ILE A 30 -0.84 2.57 7.71
N LEU A 31 -0.16 3.03 6.65
CA LEU A 31 -0.19 4.43 6.22
C LEU A 31 -1.62 4.85 5.84
N LEU A 32 -2.32 4.04 5.07
CA LEU A 32 -3.70 4.31 4.64
C LEU A 32 -4.65 4.40 5.85
N LEU A 33 -4.54 3.47 6.81
CA LEU A 33 -5.26 3.52 8.08
C LEU A 33 -4.99 4.82 8.84
N GLY A 34 -3.72 5.22 8.96
CA GLY A 34 -3.33 6.48 9.62
C GLY A 34 -3.90 7.72 8.94
N LEU A 35 -3.90 7.77 7.62
CA LEU A 35 -4.48 8.89 6.87
C LEU A 35 -6.01 8.93 6.95
N LEU A 36 -6.69 7.77 6.92
CA LEU A 36 -8.15 7.70 7.10
C LEU A 36 -8.57 8.20 8.49
N ILE A 37 -7.90 7.73 9.55
CA ILE A 37 -8.17 8.18 10.92
C ILE A 37 -7.95 9.70 11.01
N SER A 38 -6.84 10.20 10.46
CA SER A 38 -6.54 11.63 10.43
C SER A 38 -7.60 12.42 9.64
N LYS A 39 -8.14 11.86 8.54
CA LYS A 39 -9.21 12.49 7.75
C LYS A 39 -10.49 12.59 8.55
N GLU A 40 -10.93 11.52 9.20
CA GLU A 40 -12.17 11.52 9.97
C GLU A 40 -12.09 12.53 11.13
N VAL A 41 -10.94 12.60 11.82
CA VAL A 41 -10.72 13.57 12.91
C VAL A 41 -10.69 15.02 12.40
N VAL A 42 -9.99 15.28 11.29
CA VAL A 42 -9.87 16.63 10.70
C VAL A 42 -11.19 17.08 10.06
N SER A 43 -11.95 16.14 9.46
CA SER A 43 -13.25 16.43 8.85
C SER A 43 -14.32 16.80 9.87
N ALA A 44 -14.14 16.43 11.14
CA ALA A 44 -15.05 16.80 12.22
C ALA A 44 -14.88 18.27 12.69
N GLY A 45 -13.81 18.96 12.28
CA GLY A 45 -13.56 20.35 12.69
C GLY A 45 -13.98 21.38 11.64
N GLU A 46 -14.71 22.42 12.08
CA GLU A 46 -15.28 23.46 11.21
C GLU A 46 -14.31 24.60 10.83
N THR A 47 -13.02 24.48 11.18
CA THR A 47 -12.04 25.55 10.96
C THR A 47 -11.50 25.56 9.51
N PRO A 48 -11.26 26.74 8.89
CA PRO A 48 -10.83 26.84 7.48
C PRO A 48 -9.50 26.11 7.17
N ARG A 49 -8.57 26.07 8.15
CA ARG A 49 -7.32 25.30 8.05
C ARG A 49 -7.55 23.79 8.03
N LEU A 50 -8.55 23.30 8.77
CA LEU A 50 -8.92 21.88 8.80
C LEU A 50 -9.59 21.46 7.48
N GLN A 51 -10.39 22.32 6.86
CA GLN A 51 -10.93 22.07 5.52
C GLN A 51 -9.84 21.96 4.44
N ALA A 52 -8.83 22.82 4.47
CA ALA A 52 -7.70 22.74 3.54
C ALA A 52 -6.90 21.44 3.72
N LEU A 53 -6.67 21.03 4.96
CA LEU A 53 -5.99 19.78 5.29
C LEU A 53 -6.83 18.56 4.87
N SER A 54 -8.15 18.60 5.07
CA SER A 54 -9.09 17.56 4.61
C SER A 54 -9.04 17.37 3.09
N ARG A 55 -8.98 18.46 2.31
CA ARG A 55 -8.81 18.38 0.84
C ARG A 55 -7.49 17.76 0.43
N ALA A 56 -6.38 18.17 1.03
CA ALA A 56 -5.06 17.60 0.74
C ALA A 56 -5.01 16.10 1.09
N LEU A 57 -5.60 15.74 2.23
CA LEU A 57 -5.68 14.36 2.70
C LEU A 57 -6.57 13.50 1.78
N ASN A 58 -7.66 14.05 1.26
CA ASN A 58 -8.52 13.37 0.30
C ASN A 58 -7.78 13.05 -1.01
N VAL A 59 -6.97 13.99 -1.52
CA VAL A 59 -6.13 13.76 -2.72
C VAL A 59 -5.06 12.69 -2.46
N ALA A 60 -4.48 12.64 -1.25
CA ALA A 60 -3.52 11.60 -0.87
C ALA A 60 -4.17 10.22 -0.63
N ILE A 61 -5.42 10.20 -0.15
CA ILE A 61 -6.18 8.97 0.13
C ILE A 61 -6.55 8.24 -1.17
N ILE A 62 -6.92 8.95 -2.25
CA ILE A 62 -7.33 8.32 -3.52
C ILE A 62 -6.28 7.33 -4.08
N PRO A 63 -5.00 7.70 -4.29
CA PRO A 63 -3.99 6.77 -4.81
C PRO A 63 -3.68 5.64 -3.81
N LEU A 64 -3.72 5.91 -2.50
CA LEU A 64 -3.52 4.87 -1.47
C LEU A 64 -4.68 3.86 -1.44
N LEU A 65 -5.93 4.32 -1.54
CA LEU A 65 -7.12 3.47 -1.66
C LEU A 65 -7.05 2.59 -2.91
N LEU A 66 -6.62 3.14 -4.05
CA LEU A 66 -6.40 2.34 -5.25
C LEU A 66 -5.35 1.23 -5.03
N GLY A 67 -4.23 1.57 -4.40
CA GLY A 67 -3.21 0.57 -4.05
C GLY A 67 -3.74 -0.52 -3.12
N PHE A 68 -4.51 -0.14 -2.10
CA PHE A 68 -5.13 -1.09 -1.17
C PHE A 68 -6.17 -1.98 -1.85
N VAL A 69 -7.05 -1.44 -2.68
CA VAL A 69 -8.06 -2.22 -3.42
C VAL A 69 -7.39 -3.22 -4.36
N LEU A 70 -6.31 -2.82 -5.04
CA LEU A 70 -5.53 -3.74 -5.89
C LEU A 70 -4.92 -4.89 -5.07
N ILE A 71 -4.26 -4.58 -3.95
CA ILE A 71 -3.67 -5.60 -3.07
C ILE A 71 -4.76 -6.52 -2.52
N ALA A 72 -5.87 -5.96 -2.05
CA ALA A 72 -7.00 -6.72 -1.53
C ALA A 72 -7.63 -7.61 -2.61
N ALA A 73 -7.81 -7.11 -3.83
CA ALA A 73 -8.33 -7.91 -4.94
C ALA A 73 -7.41 -9.09 -5.27
N VAL A 74 -6.10 -8.88 -5.31
CA VAL A 74 -5.12 -9.97 -5.50
C VAL A 74 -5.22 -11.00 -4.38
N LYS A 75 -5.33 -10.56 -3.12
CA LYS A 75 -5.48 -11.46 -1.96
C LYS A 75 -6.80 -12.22 -1.96
N VAL A 76 -7.90 -11.59 -2.36
CA VAL A 76 -9.20 -12.26 -2.48
C VAL A 76 -9.18 -13.31 -3.59
N ILE A 77 -8.57 -13.00 -4.74
CA ILE A 77 -8.39 -13.96 -5.83
C ILE A 77 -7.52 -15.14 -5.37
N GLU A 78 -6.42 -14.87 -4.65
CA GLU A 78 -5.53 -15.89 -4.10
C GLU A 78 -6.21 -16.82 -3.08
N VAL A 79 -7.25 -16.36 -2.39
CA VAL A 79 -8.05 -17.20 -1.46
C VAL A 79 -9.16 -17.95 -2.19
N LEU A 80 -9.68 -17.39 -3.28
CA LEU A 80 -10.80 -17.98 -4.04
C LEU A 80 -10.34 -19.00 -5.09
N HIS A 81 -9.08 -18.95 -5.51
CA HIS A 81 -8.39 -19.94 -6.36
C HIS A 81 -7.52 -20.87 -5.52
#